data_AF-W1P9W6-F1
#
_entry.id   AF-W1P9W6-F1
#
_cell.length_a   1.000
_cell.length_b   1.000
_cell.length_c   1.000
_cell.angle_alpha   90.00
_cell.angle_beta   90.00
_cell.angle_gamma   90.00
#
_symmetry.space_group_name_H-M   'P 1'
#
loop_
_entity.id
_entity.type
_entity.pdbx_description
1 polymer ?
#
loop_
_entity_poly.entity_id
_entity_poly.type
_entity_poly.pdbx_seq_one_letter_code
_entity_poly.pdbx_strand_id
1 'polypeptide(L)'
;MHEFVLSIFGLEANLQVLATTMHNKGEMNPLVQAYIVQDIPVQMTLPSLVVCHTISYPYAVFYCHNVIKAKAFKAKLEGEDGNKVDAVAICHLDTSSWDPNHVSFKVLGSKPGVEPVFHFLPEDNLVWLTKSLEADM
;
A
#
# COMPACT_ATOMS: atom_id res chain seq x y z
N MET A 1 -6.37 -6.14 14.29
CA MET A 1 -6.12 -5.11 13.25
C MET A 1 -6.58 -3.74 13.71
N HIS A 2 -7.88 -3.49 13.87
CA HIS A 2 -8.41 -2.17 14.27
C HIS A 2 -7.77 -1.60 15.56
N GLU A 3 -7.67 -2.41 16.62
CA GLU A 3 -7.01 -1.99 17.88
C GLU A 3 -5.54 -1.58 17.69
N PHE A 4 -4.81 -2.25 16.79
CA PHE A 4 -3.43 -1.88 16.47
C PHE A 4 -3.37 -0.57 15.68
N VAL A 5 -4.30 -0.34 14.76
CA VAL A 5 -4.39 0.94 14.02
C VAL A 5 -4.65 2.09 15.00
N LEU A 6 -5.58 1.91 15.93
CA LEU A 6 -5.91 2.91 16.94
C LEU A 6 -4.78 3.10 17.96
N SER A 7 -3.97 2.08 18.26
CA SER A 7 -2.80 2.27 19.14
C SER A 7 -1.71 3.13 18.50
N ILE A 8 -1.67 3.22 17.16
CA ILE A 8 -0.74 4.08 16.42
C ILE A 8 -1.29 5.50 16.25
N PHE A 9 -2.56 5.65 15.85
CA PHE A 9 -3.12 6.96 15.52
C PHE A 9 -3.89 7.62 16.67
N GLY A 10 -4.28 6.88 17.69
CA GLY A 10 -5.14 7.32 18.79
C GLY A 10 -6.62 6.92 18.59
N LEU A 11 -7.35 6.81 19.70
CA LEU A 11 -8.75 6.38 19.73
C LEU A 11 -9.72 7.37 19.04
N GLU A 12 -9.35 8.65 18.98
CA GLU A 12 -10.16 9.73 18.41
C GLU A 12 -9.70 10.13 16.99
N ALA A 13 -8.78 9.36 16.39
CA ALA A 13 -8.26 9.68 15.08
C ALA A 13 -9.33 9.60 13.98
N ASN A 14 -9.37 10.62 13.12
CA ASN A 14 -10.19 10.58 11.90
C ASN A 14 -9.47 9.75 10.83
N LEU A 15 -9.80 8.46 10.76
CA LEU A 15 -9.12 7.52 9.89
C LEU A 15 -9.74 7.43 8.49
N GLN A 16 -8.88 7.23 7.50
CA GLN A 16 -9.21 6.84 6.13
C GLN A 16 -8.51 5.52 5.81
N VAL A 17 -9.19 4.69 5.02
CA VAL A 17 -8.65 3.45 4.48
C VAL A 17 -8.50 3.58 2.97
N LEU A 18 -7.34 3.19 2.46
CA LEU A 18 -7.12 2.98 1.04
C LEU A 18 -6.94 1.48 0.77
N ALA A 19 -7.51 1.01 -0.34
CA ALA A 19 -7.33 -0.34 -0.85
C ALA A 19 -7.27 -0.29 -2.38
N THR A 20 -6.55 -1.24 -2.97
CA THR A 20 -6.57 -1.43 -4.42
C THR A 20 -7.95 -1.94 -4.83
N THR A 21 -8.53 -1.38 -5.89
CA THR A 21 -9.86 -1.77 -6.39
C THR A 21 -9.78 -2.21 -7.85
N MET A 22 -10.27 -3.41 -8.14
CA MET A 22 -10.42 -3.94 -9.50
C MET A 22 -11.83 -3.64 -10.00
N HIS A 23 -11.96 -2.91 -11.11
CA HIS A 23 -13.28 -2.48 -11.62
C HIS A 23 -13.97 -3.52 -12.50
N ASN A 24 -13.19 -4.26 -13.29
CA ASN A 24 -13.68 -5.29 -14.20
C ASN A 24 -13.07 -6.63 -13.80
N LYS A 25 -13.67 -7.36 -12.86
CA LYS A 25 -13.28 -8.75 -12.59
C LYS A 25 -13.84 -9.62 -13.71
N GLY A 26 -13.05 -9.86 -14.75
CA GLY A 26 -13.39 -10.86 -15.77
C GLY A 26 -13.49 -12.27 -15.14
N GLU A 27 -14.11 -13.21 -15.86
CA GLU A 27 -14.25 -14.62 -15.40
C GLU A 27 -12.90 -15.32 -15.16
N MET A 28 -11.81 -14.78 -15.68
CA MET A 28 -10.46 -15.32 -15.56
C MET A 28 -9.46 -14.18 -15.33
N ASN A 29 -9.16 -13.89 -14.07
CA ASN A 29 -8.04 -13.01 -13.73
C ASN A 29 -6.73 -13.79 -13.98
N PRO A 30 -5.86 -13.36 -14.89
CA PRO A 30 -4.58 -14.02 -15.07
C PRO A 30 -3.76 -13.93 -13.77
N LEU A 31 -3.01 -14.99 -13.45
CA LEU A 31 -2.16 -15.01 -12.24
C LEU A 31 -1.11 -13.90 -12.26
N VAL A 32 -0.64 -13.54 -13.46
CA VAL A 32 0.32 -12.46 -13.71
C VAL A 32 -0.01 -11.83 -15.06
N GLN A 33 0.00 -10.49 -15.15
CA GLN A 33 -0.12 -9.74 -16.40
C GLN A 33 0.67 -8.42 -16.32
N ALA A 34 0.91 -7.79 -17.47
CA ALA A 34 1.46 -6.45 -17.53
C ALA A 34 0.36 -5.40 -17.33
N TYR A 35 0.74 -4.27 -16.74
CA TYR A 35 -0.12 -3.11 -16.53
C TYR A 35 0.56 -1.85 -17.06
N ILE A 36 -0.24 -0.95 -17.63
CA ILE A 36 0.17 0.39 -18.00
C ILE A 36 -0.40 1.37 -16.96
N VAL A 37 0.47 2.24 -16.44
CA VAL A 37 0.04 3.36 -15.59
C VAL A 37 -0.60 4.43 -16.48
N GLN A 38 -1.90 4.63 -16.31
CA GLN A 38 -2.66 5.64 -17.06
C GLN A 38 -2.58 7.01 -16.39
N ASP A 39 -2.65 7.03 -15.06
CA ASP A 39 -2.70 8.28 -14.27
C ASP A 39 -2.29 8.01 -12.81
N ILE A 40 -1.86 9.05 -12.10
CA ILE A 40 -1.55 9.01 -10.66
C ILE A 40 -2.28 10.19 -9.98
N PRO A 41 -3.60 10.10 -9.79
CA PRO A 41 -4.42 11.23 -9.32
C PRO A 41 -4.17 11.60 -7.85
N VAL A 42 -3.59 10.71 -7.03
CA VAL A 42 -3.35 10.97 -5.61
C VAL A 42 -1.93 10.64 -5.25
N GLN A 43 -1.26 11.59 -4.60
CA GLN A 43 0.05 11.41 -3.98
C GLN A 43 0.05 12.12 -2.62
N MET A 44 0.38 11.38 -1.57
CA MET A 44 0.42 11.89 -0.20
C MET A 44 1.78 11.58 0.40
N THR A 45 2.39 12.57 1.05
CA THR A 45 3.56 12.35 1.92
C THR A 45 3.08 12.42 3.36
N LEU A 46 3.28 11.34 4.11
CA LEU A 46 2.69 11.15 5.42
C LEU A 46 3.80 10.93 6.46
N PRO A 47 3.68 11.50 7.67
CA PRO A 47 4.62 11.22 8.74
C PRO A 47 4.59 9.74 9.15
N SER A 48 3.40 9.14 9.08
CA SER A 48 3.17 7.71 9.35
C SER A 48 1.93 7.22 8.62
N LEU A 49 1.93 5.95 8.22
CA LEU A 49 0.72 5.21 7.84
C LEU A 49 0.80 3.76 8.39
N VAL A 50 -0.32 3.06 8.51
CA VAL A 50 -0.32 1.63 8.86
C VAL A 50 -0.71 0.83 7.62
N VAL A 51 0.13 -0.12 7.22
CA VAL A 51 -0.21 -1.09 6.16
C VAL A 51 -0.56 -2.42 6.82
N CYS A 52 -1.65 -3.02 6.38
CA CYS A 52 -2.09 -4.35 6.78
C CYS A 52 -2.11 -5.26 5.56
N HIS A 53 -1.23 -6.26 5.57
CA HIS A 53 -1.09 -7.27 4.55
C HIS A 53 -1.91 -8.50 4.92
N THR A 54 -2.66 -9.04 3.97
CA THR A 54 -3.22 -10.38 4.12
C THR A 54 -2.10 -11.41 4.12
N ILE A 55 -2.28 -12.45 4.93
CA ILE A 55 -1.40 -13.61 4.95
C ILE A 55 -2.18 -14.84 4.54
N SER A 56 -1.53 -15.79 3.87
CA SER A 56 -2.14 -17.05 3.48
C SER A 56 -2.46 -17.89 4.71
N TYR A 57 -3.69 -17.76 5.21
CA TYR A 57 -4.20 -18.47 6.38
C TYR A 57 -5.68 -18.82 6.18
N PRO A 58 -6.22 -19.91 6.76
CA PRO A 58 -7.61 -20.32 6.57
C PRO A 58 -8.67 -19.32 7.06
N TYR A 59 -8.25 -18.30 7.82
CA TYR A 59 -9.09 -17.25 8.36
C TYR A 59 -8.54 -15.88 7.97
N ALA A 60 -9.37 -14.85 8.00
CA ALA A 60 -8.96 -13.48 7.72
C ALA A 60 -7.96 -12.98 8.78
N VAL A 61 -6.67 -13.06 8.46
CA VAL A 61 -5.57 -12.59 9.30
C VAL A 61 -4.77 -11.56 8.54
N PHE A 62 -4.49 -10.45 9.22
CA PHE A 62 -3.71 -9.35 8.68
C PHE A 62 -2.42 -9.18 9.47
N TYR A 63 -1.29 -9.19 8.78
CA TYR A 63 -0.03 -8.68 9.30
C TYR A 63 0.00 -7.17 9.11
N CYS A 64 -0.12 -6.43 10.21
CA CYS A 64 -0.09 -4.96 10.19
C CYS A 64 1.24 -4.43 10.71
N HIS A 65 1.74 -3.36 10.10
CA HIS A 65 2.94 -2.66 10.56
C HIS A 65 2.83 -1.16 10.30
N ASN A 66 3.48 -0.38 11.15
CA ASN A 66 3.55 1.07 11.02
C ASN A 66 4.73 1.45 10.12
N VAL A 67 4.47 2.30 9.13
CA VAL A 67 5.47 2.83 8.21
C VAL A 67 5.69 4.29 8.53
N ILE A 68 6.84 4.59 9.10
CA ILE A 68 7.27 5.95 9.43
C ILE A 68 7.91 6.57 8.20
N LYS A 69 7.64 7.86 7.94
CA LYS A 69 8.05 8.58 6.72
C LYS A 69 7.63 7.80 5.47
N ALA A 70 6.35 7.87 5.14
CA ALA A 70 5.78 7.13 4.04
C ALA A 70 5.30 8.06 2.92
N LYS A 71 5.21 7.52 1.71
CA LYS A 71 4.31 8.07 0.68
C LYS A 71 3.23 7.07 0.34
N ALA A 72 2.03 7.55 0.07
CA ALA A 72 0.91 6.75 -0.44
C ALA A 72 0.42 7.35 -1.75
N PHE A 73 0.06 6.48 -2.68
CA PHE A 73 -0.39 6.85 -4.01
C PHE A 73 -1.68 6.11 -4.35
N LYS A 74 -2.55 6.75 -5.14
CA LYS A 74 -3.52 6.03 -5.97
C LYS A 74 -3.13 6.22 -7.42
N ALA A 75 -2.97 5.12 -8.13
CA ALA A 75 -2.69 5.09 -9.57
C ALA A 75 -3.82 4.38 -10.30
N LYS A 76 -4.17 4.88 -11.49
CA LYS A 76 -5.06 4.19 -12.41
C LYS A 76 -4.20 3.32 -13.31
N LEU A 77 -4.44 2.00 -13.28
CA LEU A 77 -3.75 1.03 -14.12
C LEU A 77 -4.73 0.40 -15.12
N GLU A 78 -4.22 0.06 -16.29
CA GLU A 78 -4.93 -0.73 -17.29
C GLU A 78 -4.11 -1.97 -17.64
N GLY A 79 -4.71 -3.15 -17.49
CA GLY A 79 -4.12 -4.43 -17.84
C GLY A 79 -4.22 -4.70 -19.34
N GLU A 80 -3.41 -5.64 -19.84
CA GLU A 80 -3.45 -6.06 -21.25
C GLU A 80 -4.81 -6.68 -21.63
N ASP A 81 -5.54 -7.20 -20.65
CA ASP A 81 -6.90 -7.71 -20.78
C ASP A 81 -7.99 -6.61 -20.78
N GLY A 82 -7.59 -5.34 -20.69
CA GLY A 82 -8.48 -4.18 -20.60
C GLY A 82 -9.04 -3.95 -19.19
N ASN A 83 -8.61 -4.72 -18.19
CA ASN A 83 -9.05 -4.52 -16.81
C ASN A 83 -8.49 -3.24 -16.24
N LYS A 84 -9.36 -2.48 -15.57
CA LYS A 84 -9.00 -1.20 -14.93
C LYS A 84 -8.86 -1.39 -13.43
N VAL A 85 -7.80 -0.82 -12.88
CA VAL A 85 -7.45 -0.94 -11.47
C VAL A 85 -7.18 0.44 -10.90
N ASP A 86 -7.85 0.78 -9.80
CA ASP A 86 -7.40 1.86 -8.93
C ASP A 86 -6.44 1.26 -7.92
N ALA A 87 -5.15 1.24 -8.25
CA ALA A 87 -4.12 0.62 -7.46
C ALA A 87 -3.62 1.56 -6.37
N VAL A 88 -3.49 1.05 -5.16
CA VAL A 88 -2.78 1.72 -4.08
C VAL A 88 -1.32 1.29 -4.13
N ALA A 89 -0.42 2.27 -4.13
CA ALA A 89 1.00 2.03 -3.92
C ALA A 89 1.48 2.78 -2.69
N ILE A 90 2.48 2.21 -2.03
CA ILE A 90 3.14 2.87 -0.90
C ILE A 90 4.65 2.87 -1.09
N CYS A 91 5.28 3.85 -0.45
CA CYS A 91 6.71 4.01 -0.41
C CYS A 91 7.17 4.01 1.05
N HIS A 92 8.11 3.13 1.36
CA HIS A 92 8.90 3.15 2.59
C HIS A 92 10.10 4.05 2.35
N LEU A 93 10.08 5.30 2.85
CA LEU A 93 11.19 6.23 2.62
C LEU A 93 12.39 5.93 3.52
N ASP A 94 12.16 5.29 4.66
CA ASP A 94 13.20 4.87 5.59
C ASP A 94 13.16 3.35 5.77
N THR A 95 14.13 2.68 5.14
CA THR A 95 14.27 1.22 5.18
C THR A 95 15.44 0.80 6.08
N SER A 96 16.02 1.72 6.86
CA SER A 96 17.25 1.48 7.62
C SER A 96 17.13 0.35 8.66
N SER A 97 15.93 0.13 9.19
CA SER A 97 15.63 -0.92 10.17
C SER A 97 15.20 -2.26 9.57
N TRP A 98 15.10 -2.35 8.23
CA TRP A 98 14.66 -3.57 7.58
C TRP A 98 15.73 -4.66 7.64
N ASP A 99 15.29 -5.92 7.64
CA ASP A 99 16.18 -7.06 7.53
C ASP A 99 17.03 -6.92 6.25
N PRO A 100 18.38 -6.93 6.33
CA PRO A 100 19.24 -6.90 5.15
C PRO A 100 18.96 -8.02 4.13
N ASN A 101 18.33 -9.12 4.56
CA ASN A 101 17.93 -10.24 3.70
C ASN A 101 16.52 -10.11 3.12
N HIS A 102 15.79 -9.03 3.42
CA HIS A 102 14.46 -8.79 2.91
C HIS A 102 14.43 -8.85 1.37
N VAL A 103 13.40 -9.50 0.81
CA VAL A 103 13.32 -9.80 -0.64
C VAL A 103 13.47 -8.56 -1.51
N SER A 104 12.97 -7.42 -1.06
CA SER A 104 13.07 -6.14 -1.78
C SER A 104 14.51 -5.77 -2.11
N PHE A 105 15.47 -6.02 -1.22
CA PHE A 105 16.88 -5.68 -1.46
C PHE A 105 17.54 -6.59 -2.49
N LYS A 106 17.06 -7.83 -2.61
CA LYS A 106 17.50 -8.76 -3.67
C LYS A 106 16.96 -8.35 -5.04
N VAL A 107 15.69 -7.93 -5.08
CA VAL A 107 15.03 -7.48 -6.33
C VAL A 107 15.60 -6.14 -6.81
N LEU A 108 15.80 -5.19 -5.90
CA LEU A 108 16.28 -3.84 -6.23
C LEU A 108 17.81 -3.73 -6.33
N GLY A 109 18.56 -4.75 -5.88
CA GLY A 109 20.02 -4.68 -5.82
C GLY A 109 20.54 -3.60 -4.85
N SER A 110 19.79 -3.32 -3.79
CA SER A 110 20.08 -2.26 -2.81
C SER A 110 20.28 -2.83 -1.39
N LYS A 111 20.35 -1.96 -0.38
CA LYS A 111 20.54 -2.32 1.03
C LYS A 111 19.63 -1.46 1.93
N PRO A 112 19.33 -1.91 3.15
CA PRO A 112 18.61 -1.11 4.15
C PRO A 112 19.17 0.31 4.27
N GLY A 113 18.29 1.31 4.24
CA GLY A 113 18.61 2.72 4.48
C GLY A 113 19.31 3.45 3.32
N VAL A 114 19.60 2.76 2.20
CA VAL A 114 20.19 3.41 1.02
C VAL A 114 19.10 3.98 0.12
N GLU A 115 18.13 3.15 -0.24
CA GLU A 115 17.06 3.52 -1.17
C GLU A 115 15.67 3.29 -0.55
N PRO A 116 14.68 4.12 -0.91
CA PRO A 116 13.29 3.86 -0.59
C PRO A 116 12.77 2.60 -1.32
N VAL A 117 11.81 1.92 -0.70
CA VAL A 117 11.14 0.76 -1.31
C VAL A 117 9.70 1.13 -1.66
N PHE A 118 9.38 1.08 -2.96
CA PHE A 118 8.04 1.30 -3.50
C PHE A 118 7.40 -0.02 -3.92
N HIS A 119 6.12 -0.19 -3.63
CA HIS A 119 5.36 -1.33 -4.16
C HIS A 119 3.87 -1.04 -4.23
N PHE A 120 3.21 -1.71 -5.18
CA PHE A 120 1.75 -1.76 -5.27
C PHE A 120 1.21 -2.80 -4.28
N LEU A 121 0.04 -2.50 -3.73
CA LEU A 121 -0.67 -3.39 -2.83
C LEU A 121 -1.72 -4.21 -3.58
N PRO A 122 -1.85 -5.52 -3.30
CA PRO A 122 -2.98 -6.32 -3.78
C PRO A 122 -4.33 -5.81 -3.27
N GLU A 123 -5.43 -6.24 -3.89
CA GLU A 123 -6.82 -5.81 -3.57
C GLU A 123 -7.22 -6.03 -2.10
N ASP A 124 -6.71 -7.09 -1.50
CA ASP A 124 -7.06 -7.51 -0.14
C ASP A 124 -6.18 -6.84 0.94
N ASN A 125 -5.23 -5.99 0.55
CA ASN A 125 -4.35 -5.26 1.45
C ASN A 125 -4.93 -3.87 1.77
N LEU A 126 -4.74 -3.40 3.02
CA LEU A 126 -5.33 -2.15 3.52
C LEU A 126 -4.26 -1.17 3.97
N VAL A 127 -4.46 0.11 3.65
CA VAL A 127 -3.64 1.23 4.16
C VAL A 127 -4.51 2.14 5.01
N TRP A 128 -4.14 2.30 6.27
CA TRP A 128 -4.78 3.21 7.21
C TRP A 128 -3.94 4.47 7.36
N LEU A 129 -4.59 5.62 7.26
CA LEU A 129 -3.98 6.93 7.40
C LEU A 129 -4.96 7.90 8.08
N THR A 130 -4.45 8.96 8.68
CA THR A 130 -5.29 10.03 9.19
C THR A 130 -5.73 10.92 8.04
N LYS A 131 -7.01 11.30 8.02
CA LYS A 131 -7.45 12.41 7.17
C LYS A 131 -6.80 13.68 7.73
N SER A 132 -5.91 14.30 6.95
CA SER A 132 -5.52 15.67 7.21
C SER A 132 -6.78 16.54 7.11
N LEU A 133 -6.97 17.46 8.05
CA LEU A 133 -7.98 18.53 8.00
C LEU A 133 -7.72 19.53 6.84
N GLU A 134 -6.76 19.26 5.97
CA GLU A 134 -6.36 20.09 4.81
C GLU A 134 -6.69 19.34 3.49
N ALA A 135 -7.95 18.94 3.35
CA ALA A 135 -8.50 18.48 2.08
C ALA A 135 -9.89 19.07 1.79
N ASP A 136 -10.23 20.19 2.44
CA ASP A 136 -11.34 21.06 2.08
C ASP A 136 -10.82 22.50 1.99
N MET A 137 -10.34 22.89 0.80
CA MET A 137 -10.41 24.24 0.19
C MET A 137 -9.61 24.31 -1.11
#